data_AF-A0A7S3SV23-F1
#
_entry.id   AF-A0A7S3SV23-F1
#
_cell.length_a   1.000
_cell.length_b   1.000
_cell.length_c   1.000
_cell.angle_alpha   90.00
_cell.angle_beta   90.00
_cell.angle_gamma   90.00
#
_symmetry.space_group_name_H-M   'P 1'
#
loop_
_entity.id
_entity.type
_entity.pdbx_description
1 polymer ?
#
loop_
_entity_poly.entity_id
_entity_poly.type
_entity_poly.pdbx_seq_one_letter_code
_entity_poly.pdbx_strand_id
1 'polypeptide(L)'
;YDCAVMLIWRRQTAKSMGMGMYYTVWGHHLLSLACWATALSRRNCALMVCWFLLSEASNVALIPRVILIKLGVGGLVNTAVSVFFILAFFIVRILPLPMLAYLLVRGIPGLTHLTPFERGISWTTGPLPLLLNLYWFNLAIQGLVKFLAKPMKDKQ
;
A
#
# COMPACT_ATOMS: atom_id res chain seq x y z
N TYR A 1 5.46 8.93 6.65
CA TYR A 1 6.46 9.16 5.58
C TYR A 1 5.82 9.91 4.41
N ASP A 2 4.79 9.35 3.76
CA ASP A 2 4.20 9.96 2.56
C ASP A 2 3.63 11.36 2.78
N CYS A 3 2.99 11.61 3.93
CA CYS A 3 2.55 12.96 4.31
C CYS A 3 3.70 13.98 4.30
N ALA A 4 4.89 13.62 4.81
CA ALA A 4 6.04 14.52 4.82
C ALA A 4 6.54 14.79 3.40
N VAL A 5 6.60 13.75 2.55
CA VAL A 5 6.99 13.89 1.14
C VAL A 5 6.01 14.81 0.39
N MET A 6 4.70 14.63 0.62
CA MET A 6 3.65 15.42 -0.02
C MET A 6 3.56 16.87 0.49
N LEU A 7 4.06 17.15 1.70
CA LEU A 7 4.20 18.50 2.24
C LEU A 7 5.44 19.21 1.69
N ILE A 8 6.61 18.58 1.77
CA ILE A 8 7.89 19.19 1.37
C ILE A 8 7.95 19.38 -0.16
N TRP A 9 7.52 18.37 -0.93
CA TRP A 9 7.57 18.39 -2.39
C TRP A 9 6.19 18.50 -3.05
N ARG A 10 5.29 19.26 -2.43
CA ARG A 10 3.88 19.41 -2.85
C ARG A 10 3.69 19.56 -4.36
N ARG A 11 4.41 20.49 -5.00
CA ARG A 11 4.25 20.79 -6.44
C ARG A 11 4.68 19.60 -7.30
N GLN A 12 5.80 18.99 -6.96
CA GLN A 12 6.38 17.86 -7.68
C GLN A 12 5.49 16.62 -7.53
N THR A 13 5.02 16.32 -6.32
CA THR A 13 4.12 15.19 -6.07
C THR A 13 2.78 15.37 -6.78
N ALA A 14 2.19 16.56 -6.72
CA ALA A 14 0.91 16.85 -7.39
C ALA A 14 1.02 16.72 -8.92
N LYS A 15 2.09 17.26 -9.52
CA LYS A 15 2.37 17.12 -10.96
C LYS A 15 2.65 15.67 -11.35
N SER A 16 3.37 14.93 -10.49
CA SER A 16 3.80 13.55 -10.74
C SER A 16 2.65 12.55 -10.73
N MET A 17 1.67 12.74 -9.85
CA MET A 17 0.57 11.81 -9.60
C MET A 17 -0.74 12.24 -10.29
N GLY A 18 -0.85 13.51 -10.66
CA GLY A 18 -2.11 14.15 -11.03
C GLY A 18 -2.91 14.57 -9.79
N MET A 19 -3.70 15.64 -9.92
CA MET A 19 -4.42 16.24 -8.79
C MET A 19 -5.43 15.28 -8.15
N GLY A 20 -6.12 14.45 -8.94
CA GLY A 20 -7.08 13.47 -8.42
C GLY A 20 -6.42 12.48 -7.45
N MET A 21 -5.36 11.80 -7.89
CA MET A 21 -4.61 10.87 -7.03
C MET A 21 -3.99 11.59 -5.83
N TYR A 22 -3.47 12.80 -6.02
CA TYR A 22 -2.89 13.60 -4.94
C TYR A 22 -3.89 13.85 -3.80
N TYR A 23 -5.13 14.24 -4.12
CA TYR A 23 -6.17 14.43 -3.11
C TYR A 23 -6.62 13.12 -2.47
N THR A 24 -6.75 12.05 -3.25
CA THR A 24 -7.11 10.73 -2.72
C THR A 24 -6.08 10.24 -1.70
N VAL A 25 -4.79 10.38 -1.98
CA VAL A 25 -3.71 9.98 -1.07
C VAL A 25 -3.72 10.83 0.21
N TRP A 26 -3.95 12.14 0.10
CA TRP A 26 -4.13 13.00 1.27
C TRP A 26 -5.32 12.58 2.12
N GLY A 27 -6.49 12.38 1.50
CA GLY A 27 -7.69 11.93 2.19
C GLY A 27 -7.49 10.59 2.89
N HIS A 28 -6.84 9.63 2.21
CA HIS A 28 -6.50 8.34 2.77
C HIS A 28 -5.63 8.45 4.03
N HIS A 29 -4.56 9.25 4.00
CA HIS A 29 -3.66 9.37 5.15
C HIS A 29 -4.26 10.18 6.30
N LEU A 30 -4.96 11.28 6.02
CA LEU A 30 -5.60 12.08 7.07
C LEU A 30 -6.71 11.29 7.78
N LEU A 31 -7.53 10.57 7.01
CA LEU A 31 -8.56 9.70 7.57
C LEU A 31 -7.92 8.57 8.40
N SER A 32 -6.86 7.95 7.89
CA SER A 32 -6.10 6.92 8.61
C SER A 32 -5.55 7.45 9.94
N LEU A 33 -4.92 8.62 9.96
CA LEU A 33 -4.40 9.22 11.19
C LEU A 33 -5.50 9.48 12.23
N ALA A 34 -6.66 9.97 11.81
CA ALA A 34 -7.79 10.22 12.70
C ALA A 34 -8.42 8.91 13.23
N CYS A 35 -8.66 7.94 12.34
CA CYS A 35 -9.28 6.66 12.69
C CYS A 35 -8.34 5.78 13.53
N TRP A 36 -7.05 5.73 13.20
CA TRP A 36 -6.07 4.88 13.90
C TRP A 36 -5.82 5.36 15.32
N ALA A 37 -5.71 6.67 15.54
CA ALA A 37 -5.56 7.24 16.89
C ALA A 37 -6.73 6.82 17.80
N THR A 38 -7.95 6.93 17.27
CA THR A 38 -9.17 6.52 17.98
C THR A 38 -9.19 5.00 18.24
N ALA A 39 -8.90 4.19 17.22
CA ALA A 39 -8.86 2.73 17.33
C ALA A 39 -7.84 2.25 18.37
N LEU A 40 -6.62 2.79 18.34
CA LEU A 40 -5.55 2.47 19.29
C LEU A 40 -5.91 2.91 20.72
N SER A 41 -6.51 4.09 20.91
CA SER A 41 -6.92 4.57 22.25
C SER A 41 -7.94 3.64 22.92
N ARG A 42 -8.81 3.00 22.12
CA ARG A 42 -9.81 2.03 22.56
C ARG A 42 -9.29 0.59 22.56
N ARG A 43 -8.03 0.37 22.17
CA ARG A 43 -7.41 -0.95 21.93
C ARG A 43 -8.17 -1.81 20.92
N ASN A 44 -9.02 -1.20 20.10
CA ASN A 44 -9.78 -1.88 19.06
C ASN A 44 -8.94 -1.92 17.78
N CYS A 45 -8.99 -3.03 17.05
CA CYS A 45 -8.32 -3.19 15.75
C CYS A 45 -6.80 -2.92 15.76
N ALA A 46 -6.13 -2.98 16.93
CA ALA A 46 -4.72 -2.60 17.05
C ALA A 46 -3.81 -3.42 16.12
N LEU A 47 -4.07 -4.72 15.98
CA LEU A 47 -3.36 -5.58 15.02
C LEU A 47 -3.50 -5.08 13.57
N MET A 48 -4.68 -4.63 13.18
CA MET A 48 -4.94 -4.11 11.84
C MET A 48 -4.21 -2.78 11.62
N VAL A 49 -4.23 -1.89 12.61
CA VAL A 49 -3.48 -0.62 12.57
C VAL A 49 -1.97 -0.86 12.47
N CYS A 50 -1.43 -1.78 13.29
CA CYS A 50 -0.02 -2.15 13.23
C CYS A 50 0.36 -2.75 11.87
N TRP A 51 -0.49 -3.60 11.30
CA TRP A 51 -0.27 -4.12 9.95
C TRP A 51 -0.30 -3.02 8.89
N PHE A 52 -1.24 -2.07 8.96
CA PHE A 52 -1.25 -0.94 8.04
C PHE A 52 0.05 -0.13 8.12
N LEU A 53 0.52 0.18 9.34
CA LEU A 53 1.80 0.86 9.54
C LEU A 53 2.98 0.08 8.96
N LEU A 54 3.03 -1.24 9.20
CA LEU A 54 4.06 -2.11 8.62
C LEU A 54 3.99 -2.14 7.10
N SER A 55 2.78 -2.11 6.53
CA SER A 55 2.58 -2.13 5.09
C SER A 55 3.17 -0.90 4.39
N GLU A 56 3.24 0.25 5.07
CA GLU A 56 3.87 1.46 4.53
C GLU A 56 5.38 1.30 4.33
N ALA A 57 6.03 0.32 4.98
CA ALA A 57 7.44 0.04 4.76
C ALA A 57 7.75 -0.34 3.29
N SER A 58 6.79 -0.92 2.56
CA SER A 58 6.97 -1.19 1.13
C SER A 58 7.16 0.08 0.29
N ASN A 59 6.70 1.25 0.79
CA ASN A 59 6.78 2.50 0.05
C ASN A 59 8.24 2.95 -0.11
N VAL A 60 9.11 2.56 0.82
CA VAL A 60 10.57 2.77 0.72
C VAL A 60 11.14 2.11 -0.54
N ALA A 61 10.63 0.94 -0.94
CA ALA A 61 11.03 0.27 -2.18
C ALA A 61 10.27 0.78 -3.41
N LEU A 62 9.02 1.23 -3.24
CA LEU A 62 8.19 1.78 -4.31
C LEU A 62 8.77 3.06 -4.90
N ILE A 63 9.33 3.93 -4.07
CA ILE A 63 9.79 5.26 -4.50
C ILE A 63 10.98 5.18 -5.45
N PRO A 64 12.09 4.49 -5.12
CA PRO A 64 13.17 4.26 -6.07
C PRO A 64 12.68 3.65 -7.38
N ARG A 65 11.77 2.68 -7.32
CA ARG A 65 11.17 2.07 -8.52
C ARG A 65 10.45 3.11 -9.39
N VAL A 66 9.59 3.93 -8.79
CA VAL A 66 8.86 4.98 -9.51
C VAL A 66 9.82 6.00 -10.12
N ILE A 67 10.88 6.37 -9.41
CA ILE A 67 11.91 7.28 -9.92
C ILE A 67 12.59 6.68 -11.15
N LEU A 68 13.06 5.43 -11.07
CA LEU A 68 13.73 4.76 -12.20
C LEU A 68 12.82 4.65 -13.42
N ILE A 69 11.55 4.31 -13.22
CA ILE A 69 10.55 4.26 -14.29
C ILE A 69 10.38 5.64 -14.93
N LYS A 70 10.25 6.70 -14.13
CA LYS A 70 10.04 8.08 -14.64
C LYS A 70 11.28 8.65 -15.34
N LEU A 71 12.47 8.26 -14.91
CA LEU A 71 13.73 8.61 -15.56
C LEU A 71 14.02 7.75 -16.81
N GLY A 72 13.22 6.72 -17.08
CA GLY A 72 13.44 5.81 -18.20
C GLY A 72 14.68 4.94 -18.03
N VAL A 73 15.14 4.71 -16.80
CA VAL A 73 16.30 3.88 -16.49
C VAL A 73 15.91 2.42 -16.68
N GLY A 74 16.54 1.73 -17.62
CA GLY A 74 16.36 0.31 -17.90
C GLY A 74 17.47 -0.57 -17.34
N GLY A 75 17.51 -1.83 -17.79
CA GLY A 75 18.60 -2.76 -17.48
C GLY A 75 18.57 -3.31 -16.05
N LEU A 76 19.71 -3.85 -15.61
CA LEU A 76 19.86 -4.64 -14.38
C LEU A 76 19.42 -3.89 -13.13
N VAL A 77 19.74 -2.59 -13.02
CA VAL A 77 19.38 -1.77 -11.84
C VAL A 77 17.86 -1.66 -11.70
N ASN A 78 17.15 -1.36 -12.79
CA ASN A 78 15.69 -1.27 -12.77
C ASN A 78 15.04 -2.63 -12.49
N THR A 79 15.60 -3.73 -13.01
CA THR A 79 15.15 -5.08 -12.70
C THR A 79 15.31 -5.38 -11.21
N ALA A 80 16.50 -5.14 -10.64
CA ALA A 80 16.79 -5.41 -9.24
C ALA A 80 15.87 -4.62 -8.30
N VAL A 81 15.69 -3.33 -8.55
CA VAL A 81 14.78 -2.48 -7.75
C VAL A 81 13.32 -2.93 -7.90
N SER A 82 12.90 -3.34 -9.10
CA SER A 82 11.54 -3.83 -9.33
C SER A 82 11.27 -5.15 -8.62
N VAL A 83 12.22 -6.09 -8.64
CA VAL A 83 12.14 -7.37 -7.92
C VAL A 83 12.13 -7.12 -6.41
N PHE A 84 13.02 -6.27 -5.91
CA PHE A 84 13.05 -5.90 -4.49
C PHE A 84 11.73 -5.29 -4.02
N PHE A 85 11.14 -4.37 -4.81
CA PHE A 85 9.82 -3.82 -4.51
C PHE A 85 8.74 -4.91 -4.44
N ILE A 86 8.71 -5.84 -5.40
CA ILE A 86 7.71 -6.93 -5.42
C ILE A 86 7.87 -7.85 -4.21
N LEU A 87 9.10 -8.20 -3.83
CA LEU A 87 9.38 -9.01 -2.64
C LEU A 87 8.97 -8.27 -1.36
N ALA A 88 9.34 -7.00 -1.23
CA ALA A 88 8.93 -6.17 -0.10
C ALA A 88 7.41 -6.07 0.00
N PHE A 89 6.73 -5.80 -1.12
CA PHE A 89 5.27 -5.76 -1.20
C PHE A 89 4.66 -7.11 -0.80
N PHE A 90 5.17 -8.22 -1.33
CA PHE A 90 4.68 -9.55 -0.99
C PHE A 90 4.78 -9.83 0.51
N ILE A 91 5.96 -9.62 1.12
CA ILE A 91 6.22 -9.94 2.52
C ILE A 91 5.33 -9.11 3.46
N VAL A 92 5.23 -7.79 3.23
CA VAL A 92 4.54 -6.90 4.17
C VAL A 92 3.04 -6.76 3.90
N ARG A 93 2.60 -7.00 2.65
CA ARG A 93 1.20 -6.76 2.24
C ARG A 93 0.43 -8.01 1.83
N ILE A 94 1.07 -9.03 1.26
CA ILE A 94 0.38 -10.22 0.72
C ILE A 94 0.44 -11.40 1.67
N LEU A 95 1.63 -11.70 2.18
CA LEU A 95 1.86 -12.80 3.10
C LEU A 95 0.97 -12.72 4.37
N PRO A 96 0.69 -11.54 4.96
CA PRO A 96 -0.20 -11.46 6.12
C PRO A 96 -1.70 -11.59 5.79
N LEU A 97 -2.10 -11.50 4.51
CA LEU A 97 -3.53 -11.46 4.14
C LEU A 97 -4.34 -12.68 4.58
N PRO A 98 -3.85 -13.93 4.46
CA PRO A 98 -4.64 -15.09 4.91
C PRO A 98 -5.01 -15.00 6.39
N MET A 99 -4.07 -14.58 7.24
CA MET A 99 -4.32 -14.37 8.67
C MET A 99 -5.32 -13.23 8.87
N LEU A 100 -5.16 -12.10 8.18
CA LEU A 100 -6.06 -10.95 8.30
C LEU A 100 -7.49 -11.27 7.81
N ALA A 101 -7.61 -12.04 6.73
CA ALA A 101 -8.89 -12.52 6.21
C ALA A 101 -9.57 -13.46 7.21
N TYR A 102 -8.81 -14.39 7.80
CA TYR A 102 -9.30 -15.26 8.86
C TYR A 102 -9.83 -14.46 10.05
N LEU A 103 -9.07 -13.46 10.51
CA LEU A 103 -9.46 -12.59 11.62
C LEU A 103 -10.69 -11.73 11.28
N LEU A 104 -10.84 -11.26 10.03
CA LEU A 104 -12.04 -10.54 9.61
C LEU A 104 -13.29 -11.42 9.66
N VAL A 105 -13.19 -12.68 9.23
CA VAL A 105 -14.34 -13.61 9.18
C VAL A 105 -14.69 -14.17 10.57
N ARG A 106 -13.67 -14.56 11.35
CA ARG A 106 -13.86 -15.16 12.68
C ARG A 106 -14.03 -14.15 13.79
N GLY A 107 -13.90 -12.86 13.46
CA GLY A 107 -13.89 -11.76 14.42
C GLY A 107 -12.47 -11.45 14.88
N ILE A 108 -12.07 -10.19 14.72
CA ILE A 108 -10.79 -9.71 15.25
C ILE A 108 -10.90 -9.72 16.78
N PRO A 109 -9.93 -10.31 17.50
CA PRO A 109 -9.84 -10.17 18.95
C PRO A 109 -9.93 -8.69 19.35
N GLY A 110 -10.92 -8.34 20.18
CA GLY A 110 -11.21 -6.95 20.57
C GLY A 110 -12.42 -6.29 19.89
N LEU A 111 -13.09 -6.95 18.93
CA LEU A 111 -14.34 -6.41 18.33
C LEU A 111 -15.62 -6.77 19.09
N THR A 112 -15.50 -7.48 20.22
CA THR A 112 -16.62 -7.89 21.07
C THR A 112 -17.40 -6.69 21.64
N HIS A 113 -16.78 -5.51 21.70
CA HIS A 113 -17.35 -4.28 22.25
C HIS A 113 -17.77 -3.25 21.19
N LEU A 114 -17.76 -3.61 19.90
CA LEU A 114 -18.19 -2.67 18.85
C LEU A 114 -19.70 -2.45 18.86
N THR A 115 -20.10 -1.19 18.74
CA THR A 115 -21.48 -0.81 18.43
C THR A 115 -21.92 -1.40 17.07
N PRO A 116 -23.23 -1.56 16.81
CA PRO A 116 -23.73 -2.01 15.50
C PRO A 116 -23.21 -1.15 14.33
N PHE A 117 -23.08 0.17 14.56
CA PHE A 117 -22.54 1.10 13.58
C PHE A 117 -21.06 0.82 13.28
N GLU A 118 -20.21 0.70 14.30
CA GLU A 118 -18.78 0.38 14.13
C GLU A 118 -18.58 -0.99 13.48
N ARG A 119 -19.46 -1.96 13.78
CA ARG A 119 -19.46 -3.27 13.15
C ARG A 119 -19.78 -3.18 11.66
N GLY A 120 -20.77 -2.36 11.28
CA GLY A 120 -21.11 -2.10 9.88
C GLY A 120 -19.95 -1.45 9.11
N ILE A 121 -19.28 -0.46 9.72
CA ILE A 121 -18.06 0.13 9.15
C ILE A 121 -16.98 -0.93 8.98
N SER A 122 -16.69 -1.71 10.03
CA SER A 122 -15.65 -2.74 9.96
C SER A 122 -15.88 -3.77 8.85
N TRP A 123 -17.12 -4.17 8.61
CA TRP A 123 -17.46 -5.13 7.55
C TRP A 123 -17.39 -4.53 6.14
N THR A 124 -17.70 -3.25 5.99
CA THR A 124 -17.65 -2.57 4.69
C THR A 124 -16.25 -2.12 4.33
N THR A 125 -15.45 -1.67 5.31
CA THR A 125 -14.12 -1.13 5.07
C THR A 125 -13.00 -2.14 5.32
N GLY A 126 -13.22 -3.15 6.16
CA GLY A 126 -12.20 -4.16 6.51
C GLY A 126 -11.72 -5.00 5.32
N PRO A 127 -12.60 -5.47 4.42
CA PRO A 127 -12.19 -6.23 3.23
C PRO A 127 -11.43 -5.39 2.18
N LEU A 128 -11.69 -4.08 2.11
CA LEU A 128 -11.13 -3.20 1.07
C LEU A 128 -9.60 -3.25 1.00
N PRO A 129 -8.84 -3.12 2.11
CA PRO A 129 -7.39 -3.32 2.12
C PRO A 129 -6.92 -4.63 1.51
N LEU A 130 -7.60 -5.74 1.79
CA LEU A 130 -7.19 -7.05 1.31
C LEU A 130 -7.34 -7.11 -0.21
N LEU A 131 -8.50 -6.69 -0.71
CA LEU A 131 -8.81 -6.65 -2.14
C LEU A 131 -7.87 -5.71 -2.89
N LEU A 132 -7.64 -4.51 -2.35
CA LEU A 132 -6.76 -3.53 -2.96
C LEU A 132 -5.32 -4.03 -3.01
N ASN A 133 -4.78 -4.62 -1.94
CA ASN A 133 -3.40 -5.14 -1.97
C ASN A 133 -3.25 -6.29 -2.99
N LEU A 134 -4.23 -7.19 -3.10
CA LEU A 134 -4.23 -8.23 -4.14
C LEU A 134 -4.28 -7.63 -5.55
N TYR A 135 -5.13 -6.63 -5.76
CA TYR A 135 -5.22 -5.91 -7.04
C TYR A 135 -3.89 -5.24 -7.42
N TRP A 136 -3.29 -4.49 -6.50
CA TRP A 136 -2.01 -3.81 -6.73
C TRP A 136 -0.85 -4.80 -6.95
N PHE A 137 -0.84 -5.92 -6.24
CA PHE A 137 0.16 -6.96 -6.45
C PHE A 137 0.02 -7.60 -7.84
N ASN A 138 -1.21 -7.91 -8.27
CA ASN A 138 -1.46 -8.39 -9.63
C ASN A 138 -0.94 -7.40 -10.69
N LEU A 139 -1.20 -6.10 -10.52
CA LEU A 139 -0.64 -5.07 -11.42
C LEU A 139 0.89 -5.03 -11.40
N ALA A 140 1.51 -5.16 -10.23
CA ALA A 140 2.97 -5.17 -10.09
C ALA A 140 3.59 -6.37 -10.82
N ILE A 141 3.01 -7.56 -10.65
CA ILE A 141 3.44 -8.79 -11.33
C ILE A 141 3.26 -8.67 -12.85
N GLN A 142 2.10 -8.22 -13.33
CA GLN A 142 1.88 -8.01 -14.76
C GLN A 142 2.87 -7.00 -15.35
N GLY A 143 3.19 -5.93 -14.61
CA GLY A 143 4.20 -4.97 -14.99
C GLY A 143 5.59 -5.59 -15.12
N LEU A 144 5.98 -6.45 -14.18
CA LEU A 144 7.25 -7.19 -14.22
C LEU A 144 7.30 -8.17 -15.39
N VAL A 145 6.24 -8.97 -15.59
CA VAL A 145 6.17 -9.95 -16.69
C VAL A 145 6.31 -9.25 -18.04
N LYS A 146 5.61 -8.14 -18.26
CA LYS A 146 5.73 -7.34 -19.49
C LYS A 146 7.14 -6.76 -19.68
N PHE A 147 7.80 -6.38 -18.60
CA PHE A 147 9.17 -5.87 -18.65
C PHE A 147 10.17 -6.97 -19.02
N LEU A 148 10.05 -8.15 -18.41
CA LEU A 148 10.92 -9.30 -18.68
C LEU A 148 10.68 -9.92 -20.06
N ALA A 149 9.43 -9.86 -20.56
CA ALA A 149 9.07 -10.39 -21.87
C ALA A 149 9.50 -9.47 -23.04
N LYS A 150 9.93 -8.22 -22.77
CA LYS A 150 10.48 -7.37 -23.83
C LYS A 150 11.88 -7.88 -24.21
N PRO A 151 12.13 -8.25 -25.47
CA PRO A 151 13.48 -8.56 -25.91
C PRO A 151 14.36 -7.32 -25.70
N MET A 152 15.56 -7.51 -25.16
CA MET A 152 16.56 -6.45 -25.09
C MET A 152 16.84 -6.01 -26.53
N LYS A 153 16.29 -4.86 -26.94
CA LYS A 153 16.90 -4.13 -28.05
C LYS A 153 18.16 -3.54 -27.48
N ASP A 154 19.29 -4.15 -27.79
CA ASP A 154 20.59 -3.54 -27.62
C ASP A 154 20.52 -2.15 -28.26
N LYS A 155 20.63 -1.11 -27.44
CA LYS A 155 20.92 0.22 -27.94
C LYS A 155 22.37 0.15 -28.42
N GLN A 156 22.55 -0.01 -29.73
CA GLN A 156 23.79 0.31 -30.43
C GLN A 156 24.16 1.77 -30.21
#